data_AF-A0A3D2ESL1-F1
#
_entry.id   AF-A0A3D2ESL1-F1
#
_cell.length_a   1.000
_cell.length_b   1.000
_cell.length_c   1.000
_cell.angle_alpha   90.00
_cell.angle_beta   90.00
_cell.angle_gamma   90.00
#
_symmetry.space_group_name_H-M   'P 1'
#
loop_
_entity.id
_entity.type
_entity.pdbx_description
1 polymer ?
#
loop_
_entity_poly.entity_id
_entity_poly.type
_entity_poly.pdbx_seq_one_letter_code
_entity_poly.pdbx_strand_id
1 'polypeptide(L)'
;ANRALMGSNMMRQAVPLIRAEAPFVGTGMEATVARDSGATVIAKRSGVIDQVDAGRIVIREMDFASDTETGVEIYRLSKFQRSNQSTCIIQRPLVKVGDRV
;
A
#
# COMPACT_ATOMS: atom_id res chain seq x y z
N ALA A 1 -32.57 -1.73 8.66
CA ALA A 1 -31.85 -1.29 7.45
C ALA A 1 -31.32 0.14 7.54
N ASN A 2 -32.11 1.15 7.94
CA ASN A 2 -31.73 2.57 7.90
C ASN A 2 -30.40 2.92 8.61
N ARG A 3 -30.11 2.31 9.76
CA ARG A 3 -28.82 2.52 10.46
C ARG A 3 -27.61 2.01 9.67
N ALA A 4 -27.75 0.89 8.96
CA ALA A 4 -26.69 0.34 8.12
C ALA A 4 -26.40 1.26 6.92
N LEU A 5 -27.44 1.85 6.32
CA LEU A 5 -27.31 2.84 5.25
C LEU A 5 -26.57 4.11 5.73
N MET A 6 -26.93 4.61 6.92
CA MET A 6 -26.23 5.76 7.49
C MET A 6 -24.76 5.42 7.77
N GLY A 7 -24.50 4.24 8.33
CA GLY A 7 -23.14 3.76 8.59
C GLY A 7 -22.28 3.67 7.34
N SER A 8 -22.79 3.08 6.25
CA SER A 8 -22.02 2.95 5.01
C SER A 8 -21.71 4.30 4.35
N ASN A 9 -22.63 5.26 4.44
CA ASN A 9 -22.40 6.61 3.94
C ASN A 9 -21.41 7.40 4.80
N MET A 10 -21.47 7.24 6.12
CA MET A 10 -20.51 7.85 7.05
C MET A 10 -19.09 7.30 6.83
N MET A 11 -18.94 5.99 6.58
CA MET A 11 -17.63 5.38 6.33
C MET A 11 -16.89 6.00 5.14
N ARG A 12 -17.60 6.41 4.09
CA ARG A 12 -16.99 7.07 2.91
C ARG A 12 -16.51 8.50 3.16
N GLN A 13 -16.91 9.10 4.27
CA GLN A 13 -16.53 10.47 4.64
C GLN A 13 -15.41 10.49 5.71
N ALA A 14 -15.01 9.32 6.21
CA ALA A 14 -13.93 9.22 7.17
C ALA A 14 -12.61 9.73 6.57
N VAL A 15 -11.91 10.57 7.32
CA VAL A 15 -10.60 11.13 6.93
C VAL A 15 -9.48 10.26 7.52
N PRO A 16 -8.38 10.01 6.80
CA PRO A 16 -7.25 9.25 7.32
C PRO A 16 -6.62 9.91 8.56
N LEU A 17 -6.30 9.10 9.56
CA LEU A 17 -5.57 9.53 10.76
C LEU A 17 -4.06 9.63 10.50
N ILE A 18 -3.35 10.35 11.37
CA ILE A 18 -1.88 10.43 11.34
C ILE A 18 -1.26 9.04 11.49
N ARG A 19 -1.80 8.21 12.39
CA ARG A 19 -1.39 6.81 12.56
C ARG A 19 -2.58 5.92 12.23
N ALA A 20 -2.42 5.06 11.23
CA ALA A 20 -3.43 4.08 10.87
C ALA A 20 -3.42 2.94 11.88
N GLU A 21 -4.60 2.47 12.26
CA GLU A 21 -4.81 1.34 13.15
C GLU A 21 -5.84 0.41 12.50
N ALA A 22 -5.57 -0.90 12.58
CA ALA A 22 -6.49 -1.90 12.05
C ALA A 22 -7.71 -2.04 12.99
N PRO A 23 -8.91 -2.28 12.45
CA PRO A 23 -10.08 -2.50 13.30
C PRO A 23 -9.89 -3.78 14.13
N PHE A 24 -10.14 -3.69 15.45
CA PHE A 24 -10.12 -4.87 16.33
C PHE A 24 -11.22 -5.89 15.98
N VAL A 25 -12.34 -5.41 15.47
CA VAL A 25 -13.45 -6.23 14.98
C VAL A 25 -13.64 -5.90 13.51
N GLY A 26 -13.14 -6.79 12.65
CA GLY A 26 -13.21 -6.67 11.19
C GLY A 26 -14.11 -7.73 10.56
N THR A 27 -14.26 -7.61 9.25
CA THR A 27 -15.05 -8.53 8.40
C THR A 27 -14.20 -9.38 7.46
N GLY A 28 -12.92 -9.01 7.27
CA GLY A 28 -12.02 -9.61 6.29
C GLY A 28 -12.00 -8.87 4.94
N MET A 29 -12.97 -7.99 4.67
CA MET A 29 -12.99 -7.20 3.43
C MET A 29 -11.94 -6.09 3.39
N GLU A 30 -11.37 -5.72 4.54
CA GLU A 30 -10.47 -4.58 4.69
C GLU A 30 -9.22 -4.73 3.82
N ALA A 31 -8.65 -5.93 3.76
CA ALA A 31 -7.46 -6.23 2.97
C ALA A 31 -7.75 -6.13 1.46
N THR A 32 -8.88 -6.68 1.01
CA THR A 32 -9.32 -6.61 -0.39
C THR A 32 -9.55 -5.17 -0.82
N VAL A 33 -10.28 -4.39 -0.02
CA VAL A 33 -10.52 -2.97 -0.31
C VAL A 33 -9.22 -2.17 -0.35
N ALA A 34 -8.30 -2.40 0.60
CA ALA A 34 -7.00 -1.73 0.62
C ALA A 34 -6.19 -2.03 -0.66
N ARG A 35 -6.10 -3.31 -1.04
CA ARG A 35 -5.37 -3.78 -2.23
C ARG A 35 -5.96 -3.20 -3.52
N ASP A 36 -7.28 -3.28 -3.68
CA ASP A 36 -7.94 -2.95 -4.94
C ASP A 36 -8.18 -1.43 -5.10
N SER A 37 -8.07 -0.65 -4.03
CA SER A 37 -8.22 0.82 -4.08
C SER A 37 -7.13 1.55 -4.87
N GLY A 38 -5.98 0.91 -5.10
CA GLY A 38 -4.80 1.55 -5.69
C GLY A 38 -4.04 2.50 -4.75
N ALA A 39 -4.46 2.62 -3.48
CA ALA A 39 -3.75 3.44 -2.48
C ALA A 39 -2.47 2.76 -1.97
N THR A 40 -2.40 1.42 -2.01
CA THR A 40 -1.24 0.62 -1.59
C THR A 40 -0.32 0.30 -2.76
N VAL A 41 0.98 0.20 -2.49
CA VAL A 41 1.97 -0.28 -3.46
C VAL A 41 2.04 -1.80 -3.40
N ILE A 42 1.86 -2.47 -4.55
CA ILE A 42 1.85 -3.93 -4.68
C ILE A 42 3.03 -4.36 -5.53
N ALA A 43 3.80 -5.35 -5.05
CA ALA A 43 4.85 -5.98 -5.83
C ALA A 43 4.24 -6.75 -7.01
N LYS A 44 4.76 -6.51 -8.22
CA LYS A 44 4.28 -7.16 -9.45
C LYS A 44 4.91 -8.52 -9.68
N ARG A 45 6.13 -8.70 -9.19
CA ARG A 45 6.95 -9.90 -9.34
C ARG A 45 7.55 -10.29 -7.99
N SER A 46 7.79 -11.59 -7.84
CA SER A 46 8.42 -12.11 -6.64
C SER A 46 9.90 -11.75 -6.58
N GLY A 47 10.41 -11.51 -5.38
CA GLY A 47 11.76 -11.04 -5.20
C GLY A 47 12.19 -10.91 -3.76
N VAL A 48 13.39 -10.38 -3.57
CA VAL A 48 13.95 -10.02 -2.26
C VAL A 48 14.11 -8.51 -2.19
N ILE A 49 13.69 -7.92 -1.08
CA ILE A 49 13.87 -6.48 -0.84
C ILE A 49 15.36 -6.17 -0.67
N ASP A 50 15.92 -5.38 -1.59
CA ASP A 50 17.33 -4.99 -1.61
C ASP A 50 17.56 -3.68 -0.84
N GLN A 51 16.68 -2.70 -1.03
CA GLN A 51 16.74 -1.40 -0.35
C GLN A 51 15.34 -0.94 0.06
N VAL A 52 15.21 -0.40 1.27
CA VAL A 52 14.02 0.29 1.74
C VAL A 52 14.40 1.69 2.20
N ASP A 53 13.71 2.69 1.67
CA ASP A 53 13.78 4.06 2.13
C ASP A 53 12.35 4.64 2.26
N ALA A 54 12.23 5.79 2.91
CA ALA A 54 10.96 6.49 3.09
C ALA A 54 10.30 6.87 1.76
N GLY A 55 11.06 7.06 0.68
CA GLY A 55 10.57 7.48 -0.64
C GLY A 55 10.57 6.40 -1.72
N ARG A 56 11.27 5.27 -1.53
CA ARG A 56 11.30 4.18 -2.52
C ARG A 56 11.62 2.83 -1.90
N ILE A 57 11.19 1.77 -2.56
CA ILE A 57 11.51 0.37 -2.25
C ILE A 57 12.13 -0.25 -3.49
N VAL A 58 13.25 -0.95 -3.34
CA VAL A 58 13.97 -1.63 -4.41
C VAL A 58 13.88 -3.14 -4.19
N ILE A 59 13.41 -3.85 -5.19
CA ILE A 59 13.22 -5.31 -5.18
C ILE A 59 14.15 -5.93 -6.20
N ARG A 60 14.90 -6.94 -5.80
CA ARG A 60 15.71 -7.77 -6.69
C ARG A 60 14.91 -9.03 -7.04
N GLU A 61 14.73 -9.27 -8.33
CA GLU A 61 14.02 -10.46 -8.84
C GLU A 61 14.83 -11.73 -8.56
N MET A 62 14.15 -12.82 -8.19
CA MET A 62 14.79 -14.11 -7.91
C MET A 62 14.95 -14.98 -9.17
N ASP A 63 14.01 -14.87 -10.13
CA ASP A 63 13.99 -15.68 -11.34
C ASP A 63 14.36 -14.82 -12.56
N PHE A 64 15.60 -14.94 -13.02
CA PHE A 64 16.04 -14.30 -14.27
C PHE A 64 15.44 -15.06 -15.47
N ALA A 65 14.31 -14.59 -16.00
CA ALA A 65 13.71 -15.17 -17.20
C ALA A 65 14.43 -14.74 -18.51
N SER A 66 15.24 -13.68 -18.48
CA SER A 66 16.04 -13.25 -19.64
C SER A 66 17.34 -12.58 -19.22
N ASP A 67 18.43 -12.91 -19.92
CA ASP A 67 19.80 -12.42 -19.70
C ASP A 67 20.00 -10.93 -20.08
N THR A 68 18.91 -10.22 -20.38
CA THR A 68 18.91 -8.88 -21.00
C THR A 68 18.22 -7.82 -20.13
N GLU A 69 17.43 -8.21 -19.12
CA GLU A 69 16.78 -7.26 -18.22
C GLU A 69 17.56 -7.13 -16.90
N THR A 70 17.71 -5.89 -16.44
CA THR A 70 18.20 -5.62 -15.09
C THR A 70 17.13 -6.09 -14.11
N GLY A 71 17.40 -7.19 -13.38
CA GLY A 71 16.48 -7.83 -12.42
C GLY A 71 16.23 -7.01 -11.14
N VAL A 72 16.04 -5.70 -11.28
CA VAL A 72 15.82 -4.74 -10.20
C VAL A 72 14.59 -3.90 -10.52
N GLU A 73 13.59 -3.97 -9.65
CA GLU A 73 12.39 -3.14 -9.72
C GLU A 73 12.42 -2.05 -8.65
N ILE A 74 12.05 -0.82 -9.05
CA ILE A 74 12.01 0.33 -8.14
C ILE A 74 10.56 0.82 -8.02
N TYR A 75 10.05 0.78 -6.79
CA TYR A 75 8.74 1.29 -6.42
C TYR A 75 8.89 2.62 -5.69
N ARG A 76 8.35 3.70 -6.26
CA ARG A 76 8.36 5.03 -5.62
C ARG A 76 7.12 5.20 -4.75
N LEU A 77 7.30 5.76 -3.56
CA LEU A 77 6.24 6.00 -2.59
C LEU A 77 5.76 7.46 -2.67
N SER A 78 4.46 7.69 -2.64
CA SER A 78 3.87 9.02 -2.51
C SER A 78 4.11 9.60 -1.12
N LYS A 79 4.71 10.80 -1.04
CA LYS A 79 4.99 11.49 0.24
C LYS A 79 4.26 12.83 0.31
N PHE A 80 3.48 13.01 1.37
CA PHE A 80 2.83 14.28 1.73
C PHE A 80 2.11 14.97 0.57
N GLN A 81 1.38 14.19 -0.24
CA GLN A 81 0.64 14.73 -1.38
C GLN A 81 -0.74 15.21 -0.93
N ARG A 82 -1.21 16.33 -1.50
CA ARG A 82 -2.55 16.84 -1.24
C ARG A 82 -3.60 16.05 -2.02
N SER A 83 -4.68 15.63 -1.36
CA SER A 83 -5.85 15.04 -2.01
C SER A 83 -6.85 16.12 -2.47
N ASN A 84 -7.81 15.72 -3.31
CA ASN A 84 -8.88 16.62 -3.77
C ASN A 84 -9.72 17.19 -2.61
N GLN A 85 -9.92 16.41 -1.55
CA GLN A 85 -10.62 16.82 -0.33
C GLN A 85 -9.69 17.52 0.68
N SER A 86 -8.51 17.98 0.24
CA SER A 86 -7.52 18.66 1.08
C SER A 86 -7.03 17.85 2.28
N THR A 87 -7.04 16.52 2.15
CA THR A 87 -6.40 15.59 3.09
C THR A 87 -5.00 15.23 2.61
N CYS A 88 -4.25 14.45 3.41
CA CYS A 88 -2.88 14.05 3.10
C CYS A 88 -2.81 12.60 2.59
N ILE A 89 -2.18 12.40 1.44
CA ILE A 89 -1.83 11.10 0.88
C ILE A 89 -0.36 10.84 1.20
N ILE A 90 -0.12 9.80 2.00
CA ILE A 90 1.22 9.37 2.40
C ILE A 90 1.32 7.85 2.38
N GLN A 91 2.34 7.34 1.71
CA GLN A 91 2.71 5.93 1.72
C GLN A 91 3.94 5.71 2.61
N ARG A 92 3.96 4.55 3.26
CA ARG A 92 5.02 4.12 4.17
C ARG A 92 5.42 2.70 3.78
N PRO A 93 6.71 2.38 3.75
CA PRO A 93 7.14 1.00 3.54
C PRO A 93 6.69 0.13 4.72
N LEU A 94 6.16 -1.06 4.43
CA LEU A 94 5.82 -2.08 5.43
C LEU A 94 6.89 -3.17 5.54
N VAL A 95 7.63 -3.39 4.46
CA VAL A 95 8.68 -4.41 4.34
C VAL A 95 10.03 -3.90 4.85
N LYS A 96 10.92 -4.84 5.17
CA LYS A 96 12.31 -4.61 5.56
C LYS A 96 13.27 -5.16 4.52
N VAL A 97 14.51 -4.68 4.55
CA VAL A 97 15.58 -5.23 3.70
C VAL A 97 15.78 -6.71 4.02
N GLY A 98 15.81 -7.55 2.98
CA GLY A 98 15.92 -9.00 3.08
C GLY A 98 14.59 -9.75 3.11
N ASP A 99 13.45 -9.08 3.23
CA ASP A 99 12.13 -9.73 3.16
C ASP A 99 11.91 -10.33 1.76
N ARG A 100 11.25 -11.48 1.71
CA ARG A 100 10.80 -12.12 0.46
C ARG A 100 9.36 -11.73 0.18
N VAL A 101 9.09 -11.28 -1.04
CA VAL A 101 7.77 -10.82 -1.51
C VAL A 101 7.39 -11.47 -2.83
#